data_AF-A0A953TKT9-F1
#
_entry.id   AF-A0A953TKT9-F1
#
_cell.length_a   1.000
_cell.length_b   1.000
_cell.length_c   1.000
_cell.angle_alpha   90.00
_cell.angle_beta   90.00
_cell.angle_gamma   90.00
#
_symmetry.space_group_name_H-M   'P 1'
#
loop_
_entity.id
_entity.type
_entity.pdbx_description
1 polymer ?
#
loop_
_entity_poly.entity_id
_entity_poly.type
_entity_poly.pdbx_seq_one_letter_code
_entity_poly.pdbx_strand_id
1 'polypeptide(L)'
;MKKTVSLLAVLAAAFAILAAEPAFAQEKTPVKVKGSVVVTGVVIVHIQKNGKSLDLQCNEGTSSCKVLQSGDYLMVELPENYGMYDCKNVEIYRGDPAKPEDAEKIGAYCLIGK
;
A
#
# COMPACT_ATOMS: atom_id res chain seq x y z
N MET A 1 19.76 53.06 -5.14
CA MET A 1 19.05 52.17 -4.20
C MET A 1 19.37 50.72 -4.54
N LYS A 2 20.40 50.12 -3.91
CA LYS A 2 20.78 48.72 -4.16
C LYS A 2 20.05 47.84 -3.14
N LYS A 3 19.10 47.03 -3.61
CA LYS A 3 18.34 46.10 -2.78
C LYS A 3 19.30 44.99 -2.30
N THR A 4 19.78 45.10 -1.08
CA THR A 4 20.47 44.00 -0.38
C THR A 4 19.43 42.98 0.01
N VAL A 5 19.18 42.02 -0.89
CA VAL A 5 18.36 40.85 -0.57
C VAL A 5 19.13 40.04 0.47
N SER A 6 18.59 39.98 1.68
CA SER A 6 19.19 39.23 2.80
C SER A 6 19.25 37.75 2.46
N LEU A 7 20.44 37.15 2.56
CA LEU A 7 20.65 35.72 2.32
C LEU A 7 19.70 34.84 3.15
N LEU A 8 19.35 35.29 4.36
CA LEU A 8 18.37 34.60 5.23
C LEU A 8 16.97 34.55 4.62
N ALA A 9 16.54 35.61 3.93
CA ALA A 9 15.23 35.64 3.28
C ALA A 9 15.17 34.67 2.09
N VAL A 10 16.29 34.53 1.37
CA VAL A 10 16.41 33.56 0.26
C VAL A 10 16.41 32.13 0.80
N LEU A 11 17.15 31.86 1.88
CA LEU A 11 17.15 30.55 2.54
C LEU A 11 15.78 30.16 3.11
N ALA A 12 15.08 31.09 3.75
CA ALA A 12 13.75 30.85 4.31
C ALA A 12 12.71 30.55 3.20
N ALA A 13 12.79 31.27 2.08
CA ALA A 13 11.94 31.01 0.91
C ALA A 13 12.24 29.64 0.28
N ALA A 14 13.52 29.25 0.19
CA ALA A 14 13.91 27.94 -0.33
C ALA A 14 13.42 26.78 0.56
N PHE A 15 13.46 26.95 1.90
CA PHE A 15 12.96 25.95 2.85
C PHE A 15 11.43 25.78 2.78
N ALA A 16 10.69 26.86 2.53
CA ALA A 16 9.23 26.82 2.39
C ALA A 16 8.78 26.05 1.13
N ILE A 17 9.59 26.04 0.07
CA ILE A 17 9.30 25.30 -1.17
C ILE A 17 9.58 23.79 -0.99
N LEU A 18 10.58 23.43 -0.18
CA LEU A 18 10.93 22.04 0.13
C LEU A 18 9.94 21.36 1.11
N ALA A 19 9.25 22.14 1.94
CA ALA A 19 8.26 21.61 2.90
C ALA A 19 6.88 21.32 2.26
N ALA A 20 6.68 21.72 1.00
CA ALA A 20 5.43 21.52 0.27
C ALA A 20 5.44 20.24 -0.58
N GLU A 21 6.09 19.17 -0.10
CA GLU A 21 5.83 17.85 -0.66
C GLU A 21 4.41 17.45 -0.24
N PRO A 22 3.48 17.21 -1.18
CA PRO A 22 2.22 16.58 -0.81
C PRO A 22 2.61 15.25 -0.17
N ALA A 23 2.27 15.08 1.10
CA ALA A 23 2.33 13.77 1.72
C ALA A 23 1.46 12.86 0.85
N PHE A 24 2.08 12.06 -0.01
CA PHE A 24 1.42 11.03 -0.78
C PHE A 24 1.00 9.96 0.22
N ALA A 25 -0.05 10.25 0.99
CA ALA A 25 -0.73 9.28 1.80
C ALA A 25 -1.32 8.26 0.81
N GLN A 26 -0.62 7.14 0.68
CA GLN A 26 -1.01 6.10 -0.24
C GLN A 26 -2.39 5.58 0.18
N GLU A 27 -3.39 5.78 -0.69
CA GLU A 27 -4.79 5.57 -0.33
C GLU A 27 -5.05 4.10 -0.02
N LYS A 28 -5.55 3.83 1.20
CA LYS A 28 -6.02 2.50 1.59
C LYS A 28 -7.42 2.29 1.04
N THR A 29 -7.55 1.38 0.08
CA THR A 29 -8.84 1.08 -0.59
C THR A 29 -9.51 -0.16 0.00
N PRO A 30 -10.84 -0.15 0.23
CA PRO A 30 -11.55 -1.34 0.70
C PRO A 30 -11.51 -2.50 -0.29
N VAL A 31 -11.27 -3.71 0.21
CA VAL A 31 -11.33 -4.97 -0.54
C VAL A 31 -12.00 -6.05 0.29
N LYS A 32 -12.66 -7.00 -0.37
CA LYS A 32 -13.30 -8.14 0.29
C LYS A 32 -12.56 -9.43 -0.04
N VAL A 33 -11.95 -10.05 0.96
CA VAL A 33 -11.38 -11.40 0.84
C VAL A 33 -12.51 -12.42 0.82
N LYS A 34 -12.51 -13.28 -0.19
CA LYS A 34 -13.47 -14.39 -0.36
C LYS A 34 -12.97 -15.68 0.28
N GLY A 35 -11.65 -15.86 0.33
CA GLY A 35 -10.99 -16.98 0.98
C GLY A 35 -9.55 -17.10 0.49
N SER A 36 -8.81 -18.05 1.05
CA SER A 36 -7.44 -18.34 0.65
C SER A 36 -7.22 -19.84 0.49
N VAL A 37 -6.31 -20.21 -0.40
CA VAL A 37 -5.84 -21.59 -0.59
C VAL A 37 -4.31 -21.60 -0.62
N VAL A 38 -3.71 -22.71 -0.20
CA VAL A 38 -2.26 -22.91 -0.30
C VAL A 38 -2.01 -23.96 -1.37
N VAL A 39 -1.22 -23.62 -2.38
CA VAL A 39 -0.88 -24.51 -3.49
C VAL A 39 0.64 -24.51 -3.63
N THR A 40 1.26 -25.64 -3.29
CA THR A 40 2.70 -25.88 -3.50
C THR A 40 3.59 -24.76 -2.93
N GLY A 41 3.34 -24.33 -1.69
CA GLY A 41 4.12 -23.28 -1.03
C GLY A 41 3.77 -21.85 -1.46
N VAL A 42 2.73 -21.65 -2.27
CA VAL A 42 2.17 -20.34 -2.60
C VAL A 42 0.81 -20.18 -1.94
N VAL A 43 0.64 -19.11 -1.16
CA VAL A 43 -0.67 -18.71 -0.63
C VAL A 43 -1.36 -17.87 -1.69
N ILE A 44 -2.53 -18.32 -2.13
CA ILE A 44 -3.40 -17.61 -3.07
C ILE A 44 -4.60 -17.08 -2.30
N VAL A 45 -4.79 -15.75 -2.28
CA VAL A 45 -5.93 -15.09 -1.66
C VAL A 45 -6.88 -14.60 -2.75
N HIS A 46 -8.11 -15.07 -2.74
CA HIS A 46 -9.15 -14.60 -3.64
C HIS A 46 -9.80 -13.34 -3.08
N ILE A 47 -9.77 -12.23 -3.83
CA ILE A 47 -10.36 -10.96 -3.42
C ILE A 47 -11.39 -10.45 -4.42
N GLN A 48 -12.28 -9.59 -3.92
CA GLN A 48 -13.16 -8.77 -4.72
C GLN A 48 -12.83 -7.30 -4.46
N LYS A 49 -12.49 -6.57 -5.53
CA LYS A 49 -12.22 -5.13 -5.53
C LYS A 49 -12.98 -4.46 -6.66
N ASN A 50 -13.77 -3.43 -6.34
CA ASN A 50 -14.54 -2.68 -7.33
C ASN A 50 -15.38 -3.58 -8.27
N GLY A 51 -16.01 -4.62 -7.70
CA GLY A 51 -16.80 -5.61 -8.43
C GLY A 51 -16.00 -6.67 -9.19
N LYS A 52 -14.67 -6.51 -9.36
CA LYS A 52 -13.80 -7.45 -10.05
C LYS A 52 -13.24 -8.50 -9.09
N SER A 53 -13.12 -9.74 -9.57
CA SER A 53 -12.44 -10.81 -8.84
C SER A 53 -10.97 -10.85 -9.26
N LEU A 54 -10.08 -10.78 -8.28
CA LEU A 54 -8.62 -10.76 -8.46
C LEU A 54 -8.00 -11.75 -7.47
N ASP A 55 -6.77 -12.17 -7.74
CA ASP A 55 -6.02 -13.05 -6.84
C ASP A 55 -4.79 -12.32 -6.31
N LEU A 56 -4.45 -12.54 -5.05
CA LEU A 56 -3.20 -12.12 -4.44
C LEU A 56 -2.34 -13.34 -4.18
N GLN A 57 -1.04 -13.23 -4.38
CA GLN A 57 -0.11 -14.34 -4.15
C GLN A 57 1.04 -13.94 -3.23
N CYS A 58 1.44 -14.83 -2.33
CA CYS A 58 2.66 -14.69 -1.56
C CYS A 58 3.31 -16.05 -1.30
N ASN A 59 4.62 -16.05 -1.03
CA ASN A 59 5.36 -17.28 -0.76
C ASN A 59 5.19 -17.69 0.70
N GLU A 60 4.66 -18.89 0.93
CA GLU A 60 4.50 -19.48 2.26
C GLU A 60 5.83 -19.49 3.03
N GLY A 61 5.75 -19.27 4.35
CA GLY A 61 6.94 -19.19 5.21
C GLY A 61 7.61 -17.81 5.25
N THR A 62 7.26 -16.90 4.35
CA THR A 62 7.70 -15.50 4.42
C THR A 62 6.93 -14.76 5.53
N SER A 63 7.61 -13.93 6.33
CA SER A 63 6.99 -13.25 7.49
C SER A 63 5.78 -12.38 7.14
N SER A 64 5.79 -11.77 5.95
CA SER A 64 4.72 -10.94 5.40
C SER A 64 3.66 -11.71 4.61
N CYS A 65 3.73 -13.04 4.53
CA CYS A 65 2.74 -13.87 3.84
C CYS A 65 1.78 -14.51 4.85
N LYS A 66 0.47 -14.26 4.69
CA LYS A 66 -0.58 -14.82 5.56
C LYS A 66 -1.70 -15.45 4.75
N VAL A 67 -2.24 -16.56 5.27
CA VAL A 67 -3.50 -17.14 4.78
C VAL A 67 -4.64 -16.29 5.32
N LEU A 68 -5.23 -15.45 4.46
CA LEU A 68 -6.28 -14.51 4.88
C LEU A 68 -7.63 -15.20 4.97
N GLN A 69 -8.34 -14.96 6.06
CA GLN A 69 -9.73 -15.38 6.23
C GLN A 69 -10.66 -14.49 5.39
N SER A 70 -11.83 -15.01 5.04
CA SER A 70 -12.87 -14.23 4.36
C SER A 70 -13.30 -13.04 5.23
N GLY A 71 -13.49 -11.88 4.61
CA GLY A 71 -13.85 -10.67 5.35
C GLY A 71 -13.50 -9.39 4.61
N ASP A 72 -13.69 -8.27 5.30
CA ASP A 72 -13.37 -6.94 4.80
C ASP A 72 -11.97 -6.51 5.27
N TYR A 73 -11.22 -5.95 4.34
CA TYR A 73 -9.83 -5.54 4.50
C TYR A 73 -9.59 -4.23 3.77
N LEU A 74 -8.45 -3.63 4.03
CA LEU A 74 -7.93 -2.50 3.29
C LEU A 74 -6.72 -2.93 2.47
N MET A 75 -6.56 -2.36 1.28
CA MET A 75 -5.47 -2.67 0.36
C MET A 75 -4.83 -1.39 -0.15
N VAL A 76 -3.50 -1.43 -0.17
CA VAL A 76 -2.65 -0.39 -0.74
C VAL A 76 -1.90 -0.98 -1.92
N GLU A 77 -1.98 -0.35 -3.08
CA GLU A 77 -1.23 -0.74 -4.27
C GLU A 77 0.09 0.03 -4.36
N LEU A 78 1.22 -0.65 -4.22
CA LEU A 78 2.56 -0.05 -4.24
C LEU A 78 2.91 0.52 -5.62
N PRO A 79 3.76 1.57 -5.70
CA PRO A 79 4.31 2.02 -6.97
C PRO A 79 5.03 0.89 -7.72
N GLU A 80 5.23 1.05 -9.02
CA GLU A 80 6.01 0.08 -9.79
C GLU A 80 7.42 -0.08 -9.22
N ASN A 81 7.94 -1.31 -9.21
CA ASN A 81 9.25 -1.68 -8.66
C ASN A 81 9.41 -1.45 -7.13
N TYR A 82 8.33 -1.24 -6.39
CA TYR A 82 8.33 -1.24 -4.93
C TYR A 82 7.74 -2.53 -4.38
N GLY A 83 8.34 -3.03 -3.30
CA GLY A 83 7.90 -4.24 -2.61
C GLY A 83 8.88 -5.41 -2.78
N MET A 84 8.41 -6.61 -2.47
CA MET A 84 9.24 -7.83 -2.40
C MET A 84 9.17 -8.67 -3.68
N TYR A 85 8.04 -8.62 -4.38
CA TYR A 85 7.78 -9.49 -5.54
C TYR A 85 8.05 -8.78 -6.86
N ASP A 86 8.40 -9.54 -7.90
CA ASP A 86 8.55 -9.03 -9.26
C ASP A 86 7.18 -8.91 -9.97
N CYS A 87 6.33 -8.02 -9.44
CA CYS A 87 5.00 -7.73 -9.96
C CYS A 87 4.41 -6.46 -9.31
N LYS A 88 3.12 -6.18 -9.54
CA LYS A 88 2.39 -5.15 -8.81
C LYS A 88 2.20 -5.57 -7.35
N ASN A 89 3.06 -5.09 -6.45
CA ASN A 89 2.97 -5.40 -5.03
C ASN A 89 1.80 -4.66 -4.39
N VAL A 90 1.16 -5.32 -3.44
CA VAL A 90 0.12 -4.75 -2.60
C VAL A 90 0.38 -5.07 -1.14
N GLU A 91 -0.07 -4.17 -0.28
CA GLU A 91 -0.09 -4.38 1.16
C GLU A 91 -1.54 -4.52 1.62
N ILE A 92 -1.80 -5.52 2.46
CA ILE A 92 -3.11 -5.75 3.05
C ILE A 92 -3.09 -5.36 4.51
N TYR A 93 -4.13 -4.67 4.93
CA TYR A 93 -4.33 -4.17 6.28
C TYR A 93 -5.65 -4.65 6.86
N ARG A 94 -5.67 -4.82 8.18
CA ARG A 94 -6.88 -5.04 8.96
C ARG A 94 -7.15 -3.82 9.82
N GLY A 95 -8.38 -3.34 9.81
CA GLY A 95 -8.78 -2.15 10.54
C GLY A 95 -10.16 -1.67 10.14
N ASP A 96 -10.62 -0.60 10.76
CA ASP A 96 -11.87 0.07 10.42
C ASP A 96 -11.69 0.88 9.13
N PRO A 97 -12.48 0.63 8.06
CA PRO A 97 -12.45 1.45 6.85
C PRO A 97 -12.76 2.93 7.09
N ALA A 98 -13.44 3.28 8.19
CA ALA A 98 -13.69 4.67 8.58
C ALA A 98 -12.46 5.36 9.22
N LYS A 99 -11.44 4.59 9.60
CA LYS A 99 -10.16 5.05 10.18
C LYS A 99 -8.98 4.30 9.56
N PRO A 100 -8.75 4.43 8.25
CA PRO A 100 -7.73 3.68 7.53
C PRO A 100 -6.30 3.93 8.05
N GLU A 101 -6.03 5.05 8.70
CA GLU A 101 -4.76 5.40 9.33
C GLU A 101 -4.39 4.47 10.50
N ASP A 102 -5.37 3.97 11.25
CA ASP A 102 -5.18 3.07 12.40
C ASP A 102 -5.05 1.60 11.98
N ALA A 103 -5.22 1.30 10.68
CA ALA A 103 -5.22 -0.06 10.18
C ALA A 103 -3.82 -0.68 10.26
N GLU A 104 -3.76 -1.91 10.77
CA GLU A 104 -2.52 -2.67 10.94
C GLU A 104 -2.17 -3.43 9.65
N LYS A 105 -0.93 -3.34 9.20
CA LYS A 105 -0.44 -4.13 8.06
C LYS A 105 -0.33 -5.59 8.48
N ILE A 106 -1.01 -6.47 7.75
CA ILE A 106 -1.02 -7.90 8.04
C ILE A 106 -0.29 -8.74 7.00
N GLY A 107 -0.02 -8.19 5.81
CA GLY A 107 0.77 -8.89 4.81
C GLY A 107 1.08 -8.08 3.56
N ALA A 108 1.98 -8.64 2.75
CA ALA A 108 2.37 -8.12 1.44
C ALA A 108 2.27 -9.23 0.40
N TYR A 109 1.69 -8.89 -0.75
CA TYR A 109 1.31 -9.85 -1.78
C TYR A 109 1.59 -9.29 -3.16
N CYS A 110 1.67 -10.18 -4.13
CA CYS A 110 1.63 -9.89 -5.54
C CYS A 110 0.18 -9.84 -6.04
N LEU A 111 -0.24 -8.75 -6.70
CA LEU A 111 -1.57 -8.66 -7.32
C LEU A 111 -1.57 -9.30 -8.70
N ILE A 112 -2.43 -10.31 -8.86
CA ILE A 112 -2.61 -11.05 -10.12
C ILE A 112 -4.00 -10.72 -10.67
N GLY A 113 -4.02 -10.07 -11.84
CA GLY A 113 -5.23 -9.93 -12.64
C GLY A 113 -5.59 -11.27 -13.29
N LYS A 114 -6.88 -11.62 -13.26
CA LYS A 114 -7.41 -12.73 -14.07
C LYS A 114 -7.55 -12.32 -15.53
#